data_AF-A0A349NG79-F1
#
_entry.id   AF-A0A349NG79-F1
#
_cell.length_a   1.000
_cell.length_b   1.000
_cell.length_c   1.000
_cell.angle_alpha   90.00
_cell.angle_beta   90.00
_cell.angle_gamma   90.00
#
_symmetry.space_group_name_H-M   'P 1'
#
loop_
_entity.id
_entity.type
_entity.pdbx_description
1 polymer ?
#
loop_
_entity_poly.entity_id
_entity_poly.type
_entity_poly.pdbx_seq_one_letter_code
_entity_poly.pdbx_strand_id
1 'polypeptide(L)'
;GGYAPKYTQLYNEDAKPAFSVGEYWRSDGINGLKNWVDGTGKTSAAFDFELKWLINSAFSSTSNFKNLADYTSKALIGQDGYSQYAVTFVDNHDTGRESSEALHANIEAANAYILTMPGTPCIFLSHWKAYKKAIKKLILARRIAGITNQSTVFYSEGEDNGYSVGVKGNNGSALLLLGTTTTSTDGYELACEGENYKLYITKGLDLTAINEVGDEKSTITLPSFVTAQEGTYAYFEEPSTWSNTINVWAWYSNATNDNLYGSTAKWPGVSTDVTYAGENNGKKVFLWKYSGTNNAPDKIIFNDGTNQTNDFDFVNGSYYTIDGSQAVVTGIRKITVTTNKKNDSDNKRYNLSGQRVPPDYKGIVIVKGKKYIN
;
A
#
# COMPACT_ATOMS: atom_id res chain seq x y z
N GLY A 1 25.14 -11.98 -14.68
CA GLY A 1 25.09 -12.62 -16.01
C GLY A 1 23.95 -12.07 -16.83
N GLY A 2 24.09 -12.06 -18.17
CA GLY A 2 23.10 -11.56 -19.13
C GLY A 2 23.74 -11.54 -20.52
N TYR A 3 22.94 -11.54 -21.59
CA TYR A 3 23.45 -11.39 -22.96
C TYR A 3 23.57 -9.90 -23.34
N ALA A 4 24.36 -9.59 -24.37
CA ALA A 4 24.59 -8.21 -24.81
C ALA A 4 23.29 -7.53 -25.28
N PRO A 5 23.08 -6.22 -25.01
CA PRO A 5 21.81 -5.52 -25.29
C PRO A 5 21.39 -5.55 -26.76
N LYS A 6 22.33 -5.71 -27.70
CA LYS A 6 22.04 -5.90 -29.13
C LYS A 6 21.12 -7.08 -29.43
N TYR A 7 21.11 -8.12 -28.59
CA TYR A 7 20.20 -9.25 -28.80
C TYR A 7 18.77 -8.88 -28.39
N THR A 8 18.58 -8.02 -27.37
CA THR A 8 17.27 -7.44 -27.06
C THR A 8 16.73 -6.65 -28.24
N GLN A 9 17.58 -5.89 -28.92
CA GLN A 9 17.20 -5.20 -30.16
C GLN A 9 16.68 -6.17 -31.21
N LEU A 10 17.43 -7.24 -31.50
CA LEU A 10 17.03 -8.26 -32.48
C LEU A 10 15.66 -8.88 -32.14
N TYR A 11 15.42 -9.21 -30.87
CA TYR A 11 14.12 -9.74 -30.43
C TYR A 11 13.00 -8.72 -30.58
N ASN A 12 13.23 -7.46 -30.22
CA ASN A 12 12.22 -6.41 -30.33
C ASN A 12 11.88 -6.09 -31.79
N GLU A 13 12.86 -6.09 -32.70
CA GLU A 13 12.66 -5.84 -34.14
C GLU A 13 11.88 -6.97 -34.82
N ASP A 14 12.11 -8.22 -34.41
CA ASP A 14 11.40 -9.39 -34.92
C ASP A 14 9.98 -9.50 -34.31
N ALA A 15 9.87 -9.49 -32.98
CA ALA A 15 8.63 -9.74 -32.26
C ALA A 15 7.68 -8.51 -32.21
N LYS A 16 8.22 -7.30 -32.41
CA LYS A 16 7.48 -6.02 -32.42
C LYS A 16 6.52 -5.85 -31.23
N PRO A 17 7.00 -5.99 -29.97
CA PRO A 17 6.15 -5.82 -28.81
C PRO A 17 5.63 -4.37 -28.72
N ALA A 18 4.43 -4.20 -28.18
CA ALA A 18 3.87 -2.86 -27.93
C ALA A 18 4.72 -2.05 -26.92
N PHE A 19 5.38 -2.74 -26.00
CA PHE A 19 6.29 -2.17 -25.02
C PHE A 19 7.33 -3.22 -24.62
N SER A 20 8.58 -2.79 -24.45
CA SER A 20 9.70 -3.64 -24.03
C SER A 20 10.44 -2.95 -22.89
N VAL A 21 10.70 -3.69 -21.82
CA VAL A 21 11.46 -3.23 -20.65
C VAL A 21 12.46 -4.30 -20.25
N GLY A 22 13.72 -3.90 -20.07
CA GLY A 22 14.75 -4.77 -19.56
C GLY A 22 15.12 -4.50 -18.11
N GLU A 23 15.55 -5.55 -17.44
CA GLU A 23 16.10 -5.51 -16.09
C GLU A 23 17.64 -5.46 -16.17
N TYR A 24 18.20 -4.25 -16.23
CA TYR A 24 19.63 -4.05 -16.14
C TYR A 24 20.03 -3.73 -14.69
N TRP A 25 20.33 -4.78 -13.94
CA TRP A 25 20.76 -4.68 -12.55
C TRP A 25 22.25 -4.99 -12.42
N ARG A 26 23.08 -3.94 -12.43
CA ARG A 26 24.55 -3.98 -12.37
C ARG A 26 25.09 -2.86 -11.49
N SER A 27 26.35 -2.99 -11.05
CA SER A 27 27.01 -2.05 -10.14
C SER A 27 27.85 -0.97 -10.85
N ASP A 28 27.74 -0.86 -12.18
CA ASP A 28 28.41 0.16 -13.00
C ASP A 28 27.58 1.45 -13.15
N GLY A 29 26.49 1.55 -12.39
CA GLY A 29 25.71 2.76 -12.16
C GLY A 29 24.97 3.29 -13.39
N ILE A 30 24.62 4.57 -13.34
CA ILE A 30 23.86 5.25 -14.39
C ILE A 30 24.48 5.14 -15.81
N ASN A 31 25.81 5.11 -15.92
CA ASN A 31 26.49 4.95 -17.21
C ASN A 31 26.25 3.56 -17.80
N GLY A 32 26.33 2.51 -16.98
CA GLY A 32 26.00 1.14 -17.39
C GLY A 32 24.57 1.02 -17.86
N LEU A 33 23.63 1.57 -17.09
CA LEU A 33 22.21 1.56 -17.42
C LEU A 33 21.90 2.28 -18.74
N LYS A 34 22.47 3.47 -18.96
CA LYS A 34 22.34 4.21 -20.23
C LYS A 34 22.94 3.43 -21.41
N ASN A 35 24.16 2.92 -21.24
CA ASN A 35 24.84 2.13 -22.27
C ASN A 35 24.03 0.88 -22.63
N TRP A 36 23.35 0.26 -21.67
CA TRP A 36 22.46 -0.86 -21.93
C TRP A 36 21.27 -0.44 -22.80
N VAL A 37 20.55 0.64 -22.44
CA VAL A 37 19.44 1.18 -23.23
C VAL A 37 19.89 1.52 -24.65
N ASP A 38 21.00 2.25 -24.79
CA ASP A 38 21.55 2.62 -26.10
C ASP A 38 21.97 1.39 -26.91
N GLY A 39 22.55 0.39 -26.24
CA GLY A 39 22.92 -0.89 -26.85
C GLY A 39 21.74 -1.73 -27.33
N THR A 40 20.50 -1.43 -26.91
CA THR A 40 19.28 -2.02 -27.48
C THR A 40 18.81 -1.29 -28.74
N GLY A 41 19.57 -0.30 -29.23
CA GLY A 41 19.11 0.60 -30.29
C GLY A 41 17.94 1.47 -29.84
N LYS A 42 17.78 1.68 -28.52
CA LYS A 42 16.61 2.36 -27.91
C LYS A 42 15.26 1.71 -28.27
N THR A 43 15.27 0.41 -28.59
CA THR A 43 14.04 -0.39 -28.82
C THR A 43 13.44 -0.91 -27.52
N SER A 44 14.15 -0.79 -26.39
CA SER A 44 13.69 -1.17 -25.06
C SER A 44 13.85 0.00 -24.08
N ALA A 45 12.89 0.14 -23.17
CA ALA A 45 13.09 0.85 -21.91
C ALA A 45 13.88 -0.04 -20.92
N ALA A 46 14.26 0.51 -19.78
CA ALA A 46 14.87 -0.23 -18.68
C ALA A 46 14.26 0.16 -17.34
N PHE A 47 14.25 -0.78 -16.40
CA PHE A 47 13.98 -0.46 -14.99
C PHE A 47 15.07 0.48 -14.45
N ASP A 48 14.65 1.58 -13.85
CA ASP A 48 15.55 2.61 -13.31
C ASP A 48 16.03 2.22 -11.91
N PHE A 49 16.93 1.23 -11.84
CA PHE A 49 17.52 0.76 -10.59
C PHE A 49 18.29 1.86 -9.85
N GLU A 50 18.85 2.82 -10.59
CA GLU A 50 19.56 3.95 -9.98
C GLU A 50 18.58 4.88 -9.24
N LEU A 51 17.39 5.11 -9.80
CA LEU A 51 16.31 5.76 -9.06
C LEU A 51 15.85 4.95 -7.85
N LYS A 52 15.74 3.62 -7.96
CA LYS A 52 15.38 2.74 -6.85
C LYS A 52 16.34 2.92 -5.66
N TRP A 53 17.64 2.99 -5.90
CA TRP A 53 18.63 3.22 -4.82
C TRP A 53 18.55 4.63 -4.24
N LEU A 54 18.30 5.64 -5.08
CA LEU A 54 18.03 6.99 -4.61
C LEU A 54 16.78 7.04 -3.72
N ILE A 55 15.71 6.33 -4.11
CA ILE A 55 14.47 6.19 -3.33
C ILE A 55 14.77 5.51 -1.99
N ASN A 56 15.50 4.39 -1.95
CA ASN A 56 15.83 3.73 -0.69
C ASN A 56 16.56 4.65 0.29
N SER A 57 17.52 5.44 -0.20
CA SER A 57 18.24 6.41 0.62
C SER A 57 17.31 7.52 1.14
N ALA A 58 16.51 8.11 0.25
CA ALA A 58 15.68 9.27 0.56
C ALA A 58 14.45 8.92 1.43
N PHE A 59 13.84 7.75 1.23
CA PHE A 59 12.61 7.32 1.89
C PHE A 59 12.84 6.35 3.06
N SER A 60 14.11 6.09 3.44
CA SER A 60 14.46 5.33 4.65
C SER A 60 13.80 5.87 5.93
N SER A 61 13.83 5.12 7.03
CA SER A 61 13.23 5.53 8.30
C SER A 61 13.76 6.85 8.86
N THR A 62 15.02 7.22 8.54
CA THR A 62 15.60 8.51 8.90
C THR A 62 15.21 9.65 7.98
N SER A 63 14.54 9.36 6.85
CA SER A 63 14.02 10.30 5.84
C SER A 63 15.02 11.37 5.38
N ASN A 64 15.57 11.20 4.18
CA ASN A 64 16.49 12.17 3.55
C ASN A 64 15.90 12.69 2.24
N PHE A 65 14.65 13.15 2.25
CA PHE A 65 13.91 13.52 1.03
C PHE A 65 14.66 14.53 0.15
N LYS A 66 15.42 15.45 0.73
CA LYS A 66 16.23 16.43 0.00
C LYS A 66 17.17 15.82 -1.05
N ASN A 67 17.64 14.60 -0.83
CA ASN A 67 18.53 13.91 -1.76
C ASN A 67 17.85 13.60 -3.10
N LEU A 68 16.52 13.62 -3.18
CA LEU A 68 15.79 13.45 -4.44
C LEU A 68 16.09 14.55 -5.47
N ALA A 69 16.63 15.71 -5.03
CA ALA A 69 17.12 16.75 -5.93
C ALA A 69 18.27 16.26 -6.83
N ASP A 70 18.98 15.20 -6.44
CA ASP A 70 20.09 14.64 -7.20
C ASP A 70 19.66 13.77 -8.40
N TYR A 71 18.35 13.59 -8.65
CA TYR A 71 17.83 12.64 -9.66
C TYR A 71 18.42 12.87 -11.06
N THR A 72 18.74 14.12 -11.42
CA THR A 72 19.36 14.47 -12.72
C THR A 72 20.74 13.86 -12.93
N SER A 73 21.47 13.61 -11.84
CA SER A 73 22.80 13.00 -11.87
C SER A 73 22.79 11.51 -11.51
N LYS A 74 21.76 11.06 -10.78
CA LYS A 74 21.71 9.72 -10.17
C LYS A 74 20.70 8.77 -10.78
N ALA A 75 19.78 9.20 -11.64
CA ALA A 75 18.72 8.33 -12.14
C ALA A 75 18.52 8.45 -13.65
N LEU A 76 18.07 7.37 -14.30
CA LEU A 76 17.81 7.36 -15.74
C LEU A 76 16.71 8.35 -16.13
N ILE A 77 15.67 8.49 -15.30
CA ILE A 77 14.62 9.51 -15.51
C ILE A 77 15.15 10.94 -15.61
N GLY A 78 16.27 11.23 -14.96
CA GLY A 78 16.87 12.56 -14.89
C GLY A 78 17.91 12.82 -15.98
N GLN A 79 18.26 11.81 -16.78
CA GLN A 79 19.21 11.95 -17.87
C GLN A 79 18.52 12.57 -19.09
N ASP A 80 19.18 13.56 -19.70
CA ASP A 80 18.64 14.28 -20.85
C ASP A 80 18.29 13.33 -22.01
N GLY A 81 17.03 13.37 -22.46
CA GLY A 81 16.51 12.50 -23.50
C GLY A 81 16.18 11.05 -23.10
N TYR A 82 16.37 10.65 -21.83
CA TYR A 82 16.15 9.25 -21.38
C TYR A 82 14.88 9.01 -20.57
N SER A 83 14.15 10.06 -20.15
CA SER A 83 12.92 9.89 -19.36
C SER A 83 11.91 8.94 -20.01
N GLN A 84 11.80 8.94 -21.35
CA GLN A 84 10.93 8.01 -22.09
C GLN A 84 11.32 6.53 -21.96
N TYR A 85 12.58 6.22 -21.66
CA TYR A 85 13.15 4.88 -21.55
C TYR A 85 13.29 4.41 -20.09
N ALA A 86 12.88 5.24 -19.13
CA ALA A 86 13.00 4.92 -17.72
C ALA A 86 11.68 4.38 -17.18
N VAL A 87 11.68 3.12 -16.73
CA VAL A 87 10.60 2.50 -15.98
C VAL A 87 10.90 2.65 -14.49
N THR A 88 10.21 3.58 -13.83
CA THR A 88 10.43 3.88 -12.41
C THR A 88 9.66 2.91 -11.53
N PHE A 89 10.21 2.54 -10.39
CA PHE A 89 9.57 1.60 -9.47
C PHE A 89 10.08 1.84 -8.04
N VAL A 90 9.26 1.46 -7.05
CA VAL A 90 9.66 1.50 -5.63
C VAL A 90 10.24 0.18 -5.20
N ASP A 91 9.64 -0.95 -5.58
CA ASP A 91 10.14 -2.30 -5.33
C ASP A 91 9.65 -3.25 -6.42
N ASN A 92 10.26 -4.43 -6.50
CA ASN A 92 9.81 -5.52 -7.35
C ASN A 92 9.81 -6.86 -6.57
N HIS A 93 9.61 -7.98 -7.25
CA HIS A 93 9.55 -9.29 -6.62
C HIS A 93 10.89 -9.80 -6.07
N ASP A 94 12.02 -9.29 -6.56
CA ASP A 94 13.35 -9.59 -6.02
C ASP A 94 13.70 -8.64 -4.88
N THR A 95 13.68 -7.31 -5.13
CA THR A 95 14.01 -6.32 -4.09
C THR A 95 13.05 -6.40 -2.91
N GLY A 96 11.77 -6.68 -3.16
CA GLY A 96 10.74 -6.82 -2.12
C GLY A 96 10.83 -8.13 -1.34
N ARG A 97 11.53 -9.14 -1.85
CA ARG A 97 11.82 -10.40 -1.12
C ARG A 97 13.03 -10.25 -0.20
N GLU A 98 14.04 -9.52 -0.65
CA GLU A 98 15.30 -9.32 0.09
C GLU A 98 15.18 -8.13 1.06
N SER A 99 15.17 -8.41 2.37
CA SER A 99 14.92 -7.38 3.39
C SER A 99 15.93 -6.24 3.37
N SER A 100 17.17 -6.45 2.91
CA SER A 100 18.17 -5.38 2.80
C SER A 100 17.95 -4.43 1.61
N GLU A 101 17.13 -4.81 0.63
CA GLU A 101 16.91 -4.07 -0.61
C GLU A 101 15.51 -3.45 -0.70
N ALA A 102 14.54 -4.02 0.03
CA ALA A 102 13.19 -3.51 0.13
C ALA A 102 13.14 -2.13 0.81
N LEU A 103 12.20 -1.29 0.38
CA LEU A 103 11.86 -0.07 1.13
C LEU A 103 10.89 -0.42 2.26
N HIS A 104 11.26 -0.08 3.51
CA HIS A 104 10.46 -0.41 4.70
C HIS A 104 9.71 0.77 5.33
N ALA A 105 9.96 1.98 4.86
CA ALA A 105 9.38 3.21 5.40
C ALA A 105 8.95 4.14 4.26
N ASN A 106 7.98 5.01 4.54
CA ASN A 106 7.51 6.02 3.59
C ASN A 106 7.07 5.45 2.22
N ILE A 107 6.58 4.21 2.18
CA ILE A 107 6.24 3.49 0.94
C ILE A 107 5.18 4.26 0.13
N GLU A 108 4.16 4.79 0.80
CA GLU A 108 3.11 5.58 0.15
C GLU A 108 3.69 6.85 -0.51
N ALA A 109 4.57 7.56 0.20
CA ALA A 109 5.25 8.77 -0.31
C ALA A 109 6.23 8.46 -1.46
N ALA A 110 6.93 7.33 -1.42
CA ALA A 110 7.77 6.88 -2.52
C ALA A 110 6.96 6.59 -3.79
N ASN A 111 5.77 5.99 -3.64
CA ASN A 111 4.83 5.81 -4.76
C ASN A 111 4.31 7.17 -5.27
N ALA A 112 4.05 8.14 -4.37
CA ALA A 112 3.68 9.50 -4.77
C ALA A 112 4.75 10.17 -5.64
N TYR A 113 6.02 9.97 -5.31
CA TYR A 113 7.15 10.48 -6.09
C TYR A 113 7.20 9.89 -7.51
N ILE A 114 7.24 8.56 -7.66
CA ILE A 114 7.31 7.96 -9.01
C ILE A 114 6.05 8.23 -9.85
N LEU A 115 4.88 8.42 -9.22
CA LEU A 115 3.64 8.78 -9.90
C LEU A 115 3.54 10.27 -10.25
N THR A 116 4.38 11.12 -9.67
CA THR A 116 4.47 12.55 -10.04
C THR A 116 5.55 12.77 -11.12
N MET A 117 6.66 12.05 -11.05
CA MET A 117 7.82 12.24 -11.93
C MET A 117 7.59 11.81 -13.40
N PRO A 118 8.42 12.27 -14.35
CA PRO A 118 8.51 11.66 -15.69
C PRO A 118 8.93 10.18 -15.61
N GLY A 119 9.04 9.53 -16.77
CA GLY A 119 9.16 8.07 -16.85
C GLY A 119 7.83 7.32 -16.77
N THR A 120 7.94 5.99 -16.87
CA THR A 120 6.81 5.06 -16.84
C THR A 120 6.77 4.38 -15.47
N PRO A 121 5.90 4.79 -14.54
CA PRO A 121 5.84 4.20 -13.21
C PRO A 121 5.27 2.77 -13.24
N CYS A 122 5.97 1.86 -12.58
CA CYS A 122 5.58 0.48 -12.34
C CYS A 122 5.27 0.29 -10.84
N ILE A 123 3.99 0.05 -10.53
CA ILE A 123 3.53 -0.13 -9.15
C ILE A 123 3.71 -1.58 -8.73
N PHE A 124 4.42 -1.78 -7.62
CA PHE A 124 4.57 -3.11 -7.03
C PHE A 124 3.23 -3.62 -6.47
N LEU A 125 2.90 -4.88 -6.75
CA LEU A 125 1.61 -5.45 -6.37
C LEU A 125 1.36 -5.40 -4.85
N SER A 126 2.39 -5.66 -4.03
CA SER A 126 2.25 -5.61 -2.56
C SER A 126 1.96 -4.18 -2.09
N HIS A 127 2.61 -3.16 -2.68
CA HIS A 127 2.31 -1.76 -2.38
C HIS A 127 0.90 -1.38 -2.82
N TRP A 128 0.47 -1.83 -4.00
CA TRP A 128 -0.90 -1.62 -4.48
C TRP A 128 -1.94 -2.22 -3.52
N LYS A 129 -1.71 -3.43 -2.99
CA LYS A 129 -2.63 -4.04 -2.04
C LYS A 129 -2.68 -3.28 -0.72
N ALA A 130 -1.52 -2.88 -0.18
CA ALA A 130 -1.42 -2.19 1.11
C ALA A 130 -1.92 -0.74 1.06
N TYR A 131 -1.62 -0.01 -0.02
CA TYR A 131 -1.88 1.43 -0.17
C TYR A 131 -2.85 1.75 -1.32
N LYS A 132 -3.78 0.82 -1.62
CA LYS A 132 -4.64 0.87 -2.80
C LYS A 132 -5.33 2.22 -3.01
N LYS A 133 -5.95 2.73 -1.95
CA LYS A 133 -6.68 4.00 -1.99
C LYS A 133 -5.76 5.17 -2.36
N ALA A 134 -4.63 5.28 -1.67
CA ALA A 134 -3.65 6.34 -1.91
C ALA A 134 -3.08 6.25 -3.33
N ILE A 135 -2.61 5.08 -3.74
CA ILE A 135 -2.02 4.87 -5.07
C ILE A 135 -3.06 5.12 -6.18
N LYS A 136 -4.34 4.76 -5.97
CA LYS A 136 -5.43 5.13 -6.89
C LYS A 136 -5.56 6.64 -7.07
N LYS A 137 -5.58 7.40 -5.97
CA LYS A 137 -5.67 8.86 -6.02
C LYS A 137 -4.45 9.47 -6.74
N LEU A 138 -3.25 8.96 -6.47
CA LEU A 138 -2.01 9.38 -7.13
C LEU A 138 -2.03 9.09 -8.65
N ILE A 139 -2.50 7.91 -9.08
CA ILE A 139 -2.68 7.58 -10.50
C ILE A 139 -3.67 8.53 -11.16
N LEU A 140 -4.79 8.82 -10.51
CA LEU A 140 -5.79 9.76 -11.02
C LEU A 140 -5.22 11.18 -11.13
N ALA A 141 -4.49 11.65 -10.12
CA ALA A 141 -3.82 12.96 -10.14
C ALA A 141 -2.82 13.06 -11.31
N ARG A 142 -2.00 12.03 -11.53
CA ARG A 142 -1.08 11.95 -12.68
C ARG A 142 -1.82 12.10 -14.01
N ARG A 143 -2.96 11.40 -14.16
CA ARG A 143 -3.79 11.44 -15.37
C ARG A 143 -4.50 12.78 -15.55
N ILE A 144 -5.03 13.36 -14.49
CA ILE A 144 -5.73 14.65 -14.52
C ILE A 144 -4.77 15.77 -14.93
N ALA A 145 -3.58 15.83 -14.32
CA ALA A 145 -2.54 16.79 -14.73
C ALA A 145 -2.02 16.51 -16.15
N GLY A 146 -2.19 15.29 -16.68
CA GLY A 146 -1.74 14.88 -17.99
C GLY A 146 -0.23 14.64 -18.04
N ILE A 147 0.34 14.12 -16.96
CA ILE A 147 1.78 13.81 -16.88
C ILE A 147 2.08 12.56 -17.72
N THR A 148 3.12 12.65 -18.54
CA THR A 148 3.60 11.55 -19.38
C THR A 148 5.03 11.15 -18.99
N ASN A 149 5.55 10.09 -19.60
CA ASN A 149 6.95 9.70 -19.40
C ASN A 149 7.96 10.75 -19.89
N GLN A 150 7.54 11.72 -20.71
CA GLN A 150 8.38 12.82 -21.23
C GLN A 150 8.03 14.19 -20.64
N SER A 151 7.19 14.24 -19.61
CA SER A 151 6.86 15.49 -18.94
C SER A 151 8.11 16.20 -18.40
N THR A 152 8.06 17.53 -18.34
CA THR A 152 9.19 18.34 -17.88
C THR A 152 9.08 18.59 -16.37
N VAL A 153 10.15 18.31 -15.64
CA VAL A 153 10.33 18.80 -14.26
C VAL A 153 10.80 20.26 -14.35
N PHE A 154 9.99 21.20 -13.87
CA PHE A 154 10.33 22.64 -13.89
C PHE A 154 10.79 23.17 -12.53
N TYR A 155 10.65 22.36 -11.49
CA TYR A 155 11.01 22.69 -10.11
C TYR A 155 11.38 21.41 -9.37
N SER A 156 12.48 21.39 -8.61
CA SER A 156 12.95 20.24 -7.83
C SER A 156 13.96 20.71 -6.78
N GLU A 157 13.51 20.89 -5.54
CA GLU A 157 14.33 21.47 -4.47
C GLU A 157 14.26 20.64 -3.19
N GLY A 158 15.43 20.42 -2.57
CA GLY A 158 15.57 19.77 -1.28
C GLY A 158 15.70 20.77 -0.14
N GLU A 159 15.01 20.51 0.97
CA GLU A 159 15.03 21.29 2.21
C GLU A 159 15.47 20.39 3.38
N ASP A 160 15.89 20.95 4.52
CA ASP A 160 16.42 20.14 5.63
C ASP A 160 15.50 19.02 6.10
N ASN A 161 14.18 19.26 6.08
CA ASN A 161 13.15 18.31 6.51
C ASN A 161 12.19 17.93 5.38
N GLY A 162 12.53 18.19 4.11
CA GLY A 162 11.59 17.98 3.02
C GLY A 162 12.17 18.07 1.62
N TYR A 163 11.30 17.88 0.65
CA TYR A 163 11.62 18.01 -0.77
C TYR A 163 10.36 18.39 -1.53
N SER A 164 10.52 19.23 -2.55
CA SER A 164 9.40 19.65 -3.40
C SER A 164 9.75 19.48 -4.87
N VAL A 165 8.80 18.99 -5.66
CA VAL A 165 8.97 18.81 -7.10
C VAL A 165 7.73 19.23 -7.89
N GLY A 166 7.95 20.01 -8.93
CA GLY A 166 6.93 20.48 -9.87
C GLY A 166 7.13 19.87 -11.25
N VAL A 167 6.09 19.19 -11.75
CA VAL A 167 6.10 18.48 -13.04
C VAL A 167 4.97 18.98 -13.93
N LYS A 168 5.32 19.40 -15.15
CA LYS A 168 4.38 19.90 -16.14
C LYS A 168 3.76 18.76 -16.93
N GLY A 169 2.45 18.60 -16.82
CA GLY A 169 1.65 17.75 -17.69
C GLY A 169 0.94 18.53 -18.80
N ASN A 170 0.21 17.82 -19.66
CA ASN A 170 -0.48 18.39 -20.81
C ASN A 170 -1.72 19.22 -20.44
N ASN A 171 -2.35 18.93 -19.30
CA ASN A 171 -3.56 19.60 -18.84
C ASN A 171 -3.27 20.63 -17.74
N GLY A 172 -2.20 20.40 -16.96
CA GLY A 172 -1.74 21.27 -15.89
C GLY A 172 -0.47 20.70 -15.26
N SER A 173 -0.05 21.30 -14.15
CA SER A 173 1.14 20.84 -13.42
C SER A 173 0.75 20.14 -12.13
N ALA A 174 1.57 19.18 -11.71
CA ALA A 174 1.53 18.63 -10.36
C ALA A 174 2.70 19.18 -9.54
N LEU A 175 2.45 19.41 -8.26
CA LEU A 175 3.41 19.88 -7.28
C LEU A 175 3.35 18.93 -6.07
N LEU A 176 4.38 18.09 -5.93
CA LEU A 176 4.51 17.16 -4.80
C LEU A 176 5.41 17.77 -3.74
N LEU A 177 4.92 17.80 -2.51
CA LEU A 177 5.66 18.17 -1.31
C LEU A 177 5.86 16.91 -0.47
N LEU A 178 7.10 16.63 -0.08
CA LEU A 178 7.50 15.54 0.80
C LEU A 178 8.05 16.08 2.11
N GLY A 179 7.63 15.50 3.24
CA GLY A 179 8.02 16.00 4.57
C GLY A 179 7.53 17.42 4.84
N THR A 180 8.38 18.23 5.48
CA THR A 180 8.10 19.65 5.77
C THR A 180 8.84 20.54 4.78
N THR A 181 8.09 21.36 4.05
CA THR A 181 8.61 22.24 2.98
C THR A 181 8.08 23.66 3.11
N THR A 182 8.82 24.64 2.60
CA THR A 182 8.41 26.05 2.52
C THR A 182 7.84 26.47 1.17
N THR A 183 7.83 25.56 0.18
CA THR A 183 7.30 25.76 -1.17
C THR A 183 5.89 26.36 -1.18
N SER A 184 5.70 27.45 -1.93
CA SER A 184 4.37 28.03 -2.16
C SER A 184 3.48 27.09 -2.98
N THR A 185 2.21 27.00 -2.58
CA THR A 185 1.17 26.22 -3.28
C THR A 185 0.20 27.13 -4.04
N ASP A 186 0.58 28.40 -4.24
CA ASP A 186 -0.23 29.36 -4.99
C ASP A 186 -0.45 28.90 -6.43
N GLY A 187 -1.71 28.99 -6.89
CA GLY A 187 -2.11 28.46 -8.19
C GLY A 187 -2.38 26.95 -8.22
N TYR A 188 -2.23 26.24 -7.10
CA TYR A 188 -2.54 24.82 -6.99
C TYR A 188 -3.64 24.52 -5.97
N GLU A 189 -4.32 23.39 -6.15
CA GLU A 189 -5.30 22.81 -5.22
C GLU A 189 -4.81 21.43 -4.75
N LEU A 190 -5.11 21.09 -3.50
CA LEU A 190 -4.71 19.81 -2.92
C LEU A 190 -5.50 18.69 -3.59
N ALA A 191 -4.80 17.80 -4.31
CA ALA A 191 -5.41 16.64 -4.95
C ALA A 191 -5.52 15.46 -3.98
N CYS A 192 -4.42 15.11 -3.29
CA CYS A 192 -4.40 14.08 -2.27
C CYS A 192 -3.20 14.24 -1.32
N GLU A 193 -3.28 13.61 -0.16
CA GLU A 193 -2.21 13.59 0.83
C GLU A 193 -2.21 12.24 1.56
N GLY A 194 -1.08 11.94 2.19
CA GLY A 194 -0.89 10.79 3.04
C GLY A 194 0.31 11.00 3.96
N GLU A 195 0.84 9.92 4.51
CA GLU A 195 1.99 10.01 5.40
C GLU A 195 3.20 10.59 4.66
N ASN A 196 3.70 11.74 5.15
CA ASN A 196 4.87 12.45 4.64
C ASN A 196 4.78 12.94 3.18
N TYR A 197 3.59 13.03 2.58
CA TYR A 197 3.42 13.72 1.29
C TYR A 197 2.11 14.49 1.16
N LYS A 198 2.15 15.54 0.35
CA LYS A 198 1.00 16.25 -0.19
C LYS A 198 1.19 16.46 -1.68
N LEU A 199 0.21 16.06 -2.48
CA LEU A 199 0.20 16.26 -3.91
C LEU A 199 -0.85 17.32 -4.28
N TYR A 200 -0.37 18.40 -4.87
CA TYR A 200 -1.18 19.48 -5.39
C TYR A 200 -1.20 19.43 -6.92
N ILE A 201 -2.28 19.87 -7.54
CA ILE A 201 -2.34 20.07 -9.00
C ILE A 201 -2.88 21.45 -9.35
N THR A 202 -2.62 21.94 -10.56
CA THR A 202 -3.07 23.26 -11.01
C THR A 202 -4.56 23.48 -10.74
N LYS A 203 -4.91 24.63 -10.13
CA LYS A 203 -6.30 24.98 -9.81
C LYS A 203 -7.19 24.96 -11.06
N GLY A 204 -8.40 24.43 -10.89
CA GLY A 204 -9.43 24.45 -11.92
C GLY A 204 -9.47 23.18 -12.77
N LEU A 205 -8.69 22.16 -12.42
CA LEU A 205 -8.83 20.82 -12.99
C LEU A 205 -9.91 20.04 -12.23
N ASP A 206 -10.59 19.11 -12.91
CA ASP A 206 -11.64 18.33 -12.27
C ASP A 206 -11.06 17.23 -11.36
N LEU A 207 -11.16 17.46 -10.04
CA LEU A 207 -10.73 16.51 -9.01
C LEU A 207 -11.82 15.52 -8.60
N THR A 208 -13.00 15.54 -9.21
CA THR A 208 -14.16 14.74 -8.76
C THR A 208 -13.80 13.26 -8.62
N ALA A 209 -13.14 12.68 -9.63
CA ALA A 209 -12.71 11.27 -9.59
C ALA A 209 -11.76 10.94 -8.43
N ILE A 210 -10.92 11.89 -8.00
CA ILE A 210 -10.02 11.71 -6.84
C ILE A 210 -10.81 11.75 -5.54
N ASN A 211 -11.75 12.68 -5.43
CA ASN A 211 -12.61 12.86 -4.25
C ASN A 211 -13.59 11.70 -4.05
N GLU A 212 -14.02 11.09 -5.14
CA GLU A 212 -14.89 9.91 -5.16
C GLU A 212 -14.17 8.60 -4.84
N VAL A 213 -12.82 8.60 -4.77
CA VAL A 213 -12.07 7.41 -4.30
C VAL A 213 -12.38 7.19 -2.81
N GLY A 214 -13.40 6.36 -2.57
CA GLY A 214 -13.76 5.87 -1.25
C GLY A 214 -12.72 4.92 -0.67
N ASP A 215 -12.95 4.52 0.58
CA ASP A 215 -12.27 3.36 1.13
C ASP A 215 -12.70 2.13 0.35
N GLU A 216 -11.92 1.76 -0.65
CA GLU A 216 -11.95 0.40 -1.18
C GLU A 216 -11.34 -0.51 -0.12
N LYS A 217 -12.16 -0.84 0.88
CA LYS A 217 -11.96 -2.01 1.72
C LYS A 217 -11.60 -3.13 0.75
N SER A 218 -10.45 -3.77 0.92
CA SER A 218 -10.10 -4.96 0.16
C SER A 218 -11.31 -5.89 0.20
N THR A 219 -12.06 -5.98 -0.90
CA THR A 219 -13.19 -6.88 -1.04
C THR A 219 -12.59 -8.26 -1.28
N ILE A 220 -11.88 -8.76 -0.26
CA ILE A 220 -11.63 -10.17 -0.15
C ILE A 220 -13.00 -10.73 0.18
N THR A 221 -13.64 -11.29 -0.83
CA THR A 221 -14.78 -12.16 -0.64
C THR A 221 -14.22 -13.37 0.09
N LEU A 222 -14.38 -13.37 1.41
CA LEU A 222 -14.00 -14.50 2.21
C LEU A 222 -14.84 -15.70 1.80
N PRO A 223 -14.25 -16.91 1.76
CA PRO A 223 -15.00 -18.13 1.50
C PRO A 223 -16.18 -18.27 2.47
N SER A 224 -17.28 -18.86 2.02
CA SER A 224 -18.51 -18.98 2.83
C SER A 224 -18.33 -19.78 4.14
N PHE A 225 -17.32 -20.63 4.22
CA PHE A 225 -16.97 -21.38 5.44
C PHE A 225 -16.21 -20.54 6.47
N VAL A 226 -15.63 -19.41 6.06
CA VAL A 226 -14.95 -18.46 6.95
C VAL A 226 -16.02 -17.66 7.69
N THR A 227 -16.33 -18.12 8.90
CA THR A 227 -17.41 -17.57 9.72
C THR A 227 -16.90 -17.12 11.08
N ALA A 228 -17.63 -16.23 11.72
CA ALA A 228 -17.28 -15.74 13.03
C ALA A 228 -17.32 -16.88 14.07
N GLN A 229 -16.27 -16.97 14.89
CA GLN A 229 -16.18 -17.93 15.97
C GLN A 229 -16.33 -17.23 17.33
N GLU A 230 -16.75 -17.99 18.33
CA GLU A 230 -16.67 -17.56 19.72
C GLU A 230 -15.23 -17.68 20.24
N GLY A 231 -14.80 -16.74 21.09
CA GLY A 231 -13.48 -16.75 21.71
C GLY A 231 -12.37 -16.08 20.88
N THR A 232 -11.13 -16.51 21.11
CA THR A 232 -9.92 -16.03 20.40
C THR A 232 -9.60 -16.98 19.25
N TYR A 233 -9.57 -16.47 18.03
CA TYR A 233 -9.37 -17.28 16.83
C TYR A 233 -8.80 -16.48 15.65
N ALA A 234 -8.27 -17.22 14.68
CA ALA A 234 -7.86 -16.70 13.38
C ALA A 234 -7.96 -17.80 12.31
N TYR A 235 -8.12 -17.40 11.05
CA TYR A 235 -7.97 -18.29 9.91
C TYR A 235 -6.60 -18.05 9.25
N PHE A 236 -6.03 -19.08 8.63
CA PHE A 236 -4.81 -19.00 7.85
C PHE A 236 -4.93 -19.79 6.55
N GLU A 237 -4.66 -19.14 5.42
CA GLU A 237 -4.55 -19.76 4.11
C GLU A 237 -3.12 -20.29 3.90
N GLU A 238 -2.99 -21.62 3.87
CA GLU A 238 -1.72 -22.32 3.71
C GLU A 238 -1.11 -22.06 2.32
N PRO A 239 0.17 -21.63 2.24
CA PRO A 239 0.91 -21.57 0.99
C PRO A 239 1.05 -22.95 0.34
N SER A 240 0.95 -23.04 -0.98
CA SER A 240 1.06 -24.31 -1.72
C SER A 240 2.43 -24.99 -1.59
N THR A 241 3.42 -24.28 -1.07
CA THR A 241 4.77 -24.80 -0.80
C THR A 241 4.90 -25.48 0.56
N TRP A 242 3.87 -25.38 1.43
CA TRP A 242 3.86 -26.04 2.73
C TRP A 242 3.19 -27.40 2.60
N SER A 243 3.70 -28.40 3.32
CA SER A 243 3.23 -29.79 3.19
C SER A 243 3.05 -30.52 4.51
N ASN A 244 3.36 -29.86 5.63
CA ASN A 244 3.34 -30.45 6.96
C ASN A 244 2.19 -29.91 7.80
N THR A 245 2.03 -30.46 9.01
CA THR A 245 1.02 -30.00 9.97
C THR A 245 1.21 -28.53 10.32
N ILE A 246 0.15 -27.74 10.16
CA ILE A 246 0.13 -26.33 10.57
C ILE A 246 0.13 -26.21 12.09
N ASN A 247 1.05 -25.40 12.59
CA ASN A 247 1.19 -25.00 13.98
C ASN A 247 1.02 -23.48 14.10
N VAL A 248 0.59 -23.04 15.28
CA VAL A 248 0.48 -21.63 15.65
C VAL A 248 1.36 -21.33 16.84
N TRP A 249 2.17 -20.28 16.71
CA TRP A 249 2.88 -19.64 17.80
C TRP A 249 2.27 -18.26 18.05
N ALA A 250 1.54 -18.12 19.16
CA ALA A 250 0.90 -16.88 19.55
C ALA A 250 1.48 -16.40 20.89
N TRP A 251 1.78 -15.12 21.02
CA TRP A 251 2.47 -14.60 22.21
C TRP A 251 2.05 -13.16 22.52
N TYR A 252 2.45 -12.71 23.71
CA TYR A 252 2.35 -11.32 24.14
C TYR A 252 3.67 -10.61 23.89
N SER A 253 3.68 -9.45 23.22
CA SER A 253 4.86 -8.63 22.95
C SER A 253 5.33 -7.87 24.20
N ASN A 254 5.56 -8.61 25.27
CA ASN A 254 6.13 -8.14 26.53
C ASN A 254 7.63 -8.47 26.59
N ALA A 255 8.31 -8.06 27.67
CA ALA A 255 9.75 -8.24 27.82
C ALA A 255 10.23 -9.71 27.75
N THR A 256 9.32 -10.68 27.93
CA THR A 256 9.62 -12.12 27.94
C THR A 256 9.04 -12.88 26.74
N ASN A 257 8.29 -12.21 25.86
CA ASN A 257 7.56 -12.80 24.73
C ASN A 257 6.77 -14.06 25.12
N ASP A 258 6.02 -13.98 26.21
CA ASP A 258 5.33 -15.14 26.79
C ASP A 258 4.35 -15.75 25.78
N ASN A 259 4.50 -17.05 25.53
CA ASN A 259 3.59 -17.78 24.67
C ASN A 259 2.20 -17.88 25.33
N LEU A 260 1.15 -17.76 24.52
CA LEU A 260 -0.24 -17.84 24.95
C LEU A 260 -0.58 -19.15 25.69
N TYR A 261 0.14 -20.24 25.38
CA TYR A 261 0.00 -21.55 26.02
C TYR A 261 0.86 -21.73 27.28
N GLY A 262 1.54 -20.65 27.73
CA GLY A 262 2.35 -20.63 28.93
C GLY A 262 3.85 -20.84 28.70
N SER A 263 4.62 -20.71 29.78
CA SER A 263 6.09 -20.67 29.76
C SER A 263 6.78 -21.99 29.41
N THR A 264 6.04 -23.10 29.33
CA THR A 264 6.55 -24.41 28.91
C THR A 264 6.32 -24.70 27.43
N ALA A 265 5.63 -23.80 26.71
CA ALA A 265 5.40 -23.94 25.28
C ALA A 265 6.73 -23.95 24.51
N LYS A 266 6.86 -24.87 23.56
CA LYS A 266 8.05 -25.01 22.72
C LYS A 266 7.69 -24.80 21.26
N TRP A 267 8.61 -24.21 20.51
CA TRP A 267 8.52 -24.19 19.05
C TRP A 267 8.34 -25.62 18.51
N PRO A 268 7.48 -25.89 17.51
CA PRO A 268 6.77 -24.96 16.62
C PRO A 268 5.46 -24.34 17.14
N GLY A 269 5.15 -24.46 18.43
CA GLY A 269 3.87 -24.04 18.98
C GLY A 269 2.87 -25.18 18.97
N VAL A 270 1.59 -24.87 18.77
CA VAL A 270 0.53 -25.88 18.87
C VAL A 270 -0.16 -26.14 17.55
N SER A 271 -0.50 -27.41 17.32
CA SER A 271 -1.42 -27.84 16.27
C SER A 271 -2.76 -28.33 16.81
N THR A 272 -2.89 -28.53 18.12
CA THR A 272 -4.11 -29.10 18.74
C THR A 272 -5.32 -28.18 18.65
N ASP A 273 -5.09 -26.87 18.59
CA ASP A 273 -6.14 -25.85 18.42
C ASP A 273 -6.31 -25.45 16.94
N VAL A 274 -5.64 -26.16 16.01
CA VAL A 274 -5.68 -25.89 14.57
C VAL A 274 -6.50 -26.96 13.87
N THR A 275 -7.51 -26.54 13.12
CA THR A 275 -8.44 -27.43 12.39
C THR A 275 -8.56 -27.01 10.93
N TYR A 276 -8.73 -27.97 10.03
CA TYR A 276 -9.01 -27.68 8.63
C TYR A 276 -10.41 -27.07 8.48
N ALA A 277 -10.50 -25.89 7.85
CA ALA A 277 -11.75 -25.13 7.70
C ALA A 277 -12.37 -25.24 6.29
N GLY A 278 -11.54 -25.41 5.25
CA GLY A 278 -12.00 -25.50 3.87
C GLY A 278 -10.91 -25.17 2.87
N GLU A 279 -11.29 -25.03 1.60
CA GLU A 279 -10.37 -24.69 0.51
C GLU A 279 -10.80 -23.39 -0.16
N ASN A 280 -9.86 -22.47 -0.37
CA ASN A 280 -10.05 -21.22 -1.09
C ASN A 280 -9.12 -21.19 -2.31
N ASN A 281 -9.68 -21.18 -3.51
CA ASN A 281 -8.92 -21.11 -4.78
C ASN A 281 -7.74 -22.12 -4.86
N GLY A 282 -7.97 -23.38 -4.47
CA GLY A 282 -6.94 -24.43 -4.52
C GLY A 282 -5.99 -24.47 -3.31
N LYS A 283 -6.16 -23.58 -2.32
CA LYS A 283 -5.35 -23.55 -1.10
C LYS A 283 -6.16 -23.94 0.12
N LYS A 284 -5.55 -24.72 1.01
CA LYS A 284 -6.18 -25.12 2.27
C LYS A 284 -6.23 -23.93 3.24
N VAL A 285 -7.34 -23.82 3.94
CA VAL A 285 -7.55 -22.82 4.99
C VAL A 285 -7.72 -23.55 6.32
N PHE A 286 -6.99 -23.10 7.33
CA PHE A 286 -7.03 -23.63 8.68
C PHE A 286 -7.62 -22.61 9.64
N LEU A 287 -8.44 -23.06 10.58
CA LEU A 287 -8.93 -22.30 11.72
C LEU A 287 -8.07 -22.64 12.93
N TRP A 288 -7.39 -21.64 13.48
CA TRP A 288 -6.86 -21.68 14.83
C TRP A 288 -7.89 -21.11 15.79
N LYS A 289 -8.32 -21.90 16.77
CA LYS A 289 -9.28 -21.48 17.80
C LYS A 289 -8.71 -21.83 19.17
N TYR A 290 -8.27 -20.80 19.90
CA TYR A 290 -7.65 -20.97 21.20
C TYR A 290 -8.65 -21.58 22.20
N SER A 291 -8.26 -22.71 22.79
CA SER A 291 -9.11 -23.46 23.73
C SER A 291 -8.88 -23.08 25.21
N GLY A 292 -7.85 -22.28 25.51
CA GLY A 292 -7.51 -21.88 26.87
C GLY A 292 -8.27 -20.65 27.38
N THR A 293 -7.88 -20.18 28.57
CA THR A 293 -8.57 -19.10 29.30
C THR A 293 -7.78 -17.79 29.34
N ASN A 294 -6.56 -17.76 28.79
CA ASN A 294 -5.74 -16.55 28.78
C ASN A 294 -6.32 -15.48 27.84
N ASN A 295 -5.94 -14.22 28.08
CA ASN A 295 -6.33 -13.11 27.21
C ASN A 295 -5.78 -13.29 25.80
N ALA A 296 -6.43 -12.68 24.80
CA ALA A 296 -5.94 -12.73 23.43
C ALA A 296 -4.49 -12.22 23.33
N PRO A 297 -3.65 -12.86 22.49
CA PRO A 297 -2.28 -12.42 22.21
C PRO A 297 -2.31 -11.09 21.42
N ASP A 298 -1.16 -10.44 21.28
CA ASP A 298 -0.98 -9.31 20.36
C ASP A 298 -0.12 -9.68 19.14
N LYS A 299 0.51 -10.86 19.15
CA LYS A 299 1.31 -11.39 18.05
C LYS A 299 0.97 -12.84 17.70
N ILE A 300 1.17 -13.20 16.43
CA ILE A 300 0.92 -14.54 15.91
C ILE A 300 1.86 -14.90 14.75
N ILE A 301 2.28 -16.16 14.70
CA ILE A 301 2.99 -16.80 13.58
C ILE A 301 2.27 -18.10 13.25
N PHE A 302 2.12 -18.37 11.95
CA PHE A 302 1.75 -19.69 11.43
C PHE A 302 3.01 -20.36 10.88
N ASN A 303 3.14 -21.67 11.04
CA ASN A 303 4.27 -22.44 10.53
C ASN A 303 3.87 -23.90 10.25
N ASP A 304 4.64 -24.63 9.45
CA ASP A 304 4.47 -26.07 9.22
C ASP A 304 5.57 -26.91 9.89
N GLY A 305 6.32 -26.31 10.82
CA GLY A 305 7.51 -26.88 11.46
C GLY A 305 8.80 -26.73 10.66
N THR A 306 8.72 -26.41 9.36
CA THR A 306 9.89 -26.14 8.50
C THR A 306 9.90 -24.70 7.98
N ASN A 307 8.74 -24.25 7.51
CA ASN A 307 8.48 -22.92 6.99
C ASN A 307 7.62 -22.13 7.98
N GLN A 308 7.72 -20.80 7.98
CA GLN A 308 6.93 -19.93 8.83
C GLN A 308 6.55 -18.62 8.13
N THR A 309 5.53 -17.95 8.65
CA THR A 309 5.22 -16.56 8.30
C THR A 309 6.19 -15.60 8.99
N ASN A 310 6.14 -14.32 8.61
CA ASN A 310 6.67 -13.24 9.46
C ASN A 310 5.87 -13.13 10.77
N ASP A 311 6.42 -12.38 11.73
CA ASP A 311 5.74 -12.00 12.96
C ASP A 311 4.58 -11.06 12.64
N PHE A 312 3.34 -11.51 12.82
CA PHE A 312 2.16 -10.70 12.55
C PHE A 312 1.57 -10.10 13.82
N ASP A 313 1.00 -8.91 13.69
CA ASP A 313 0.04 -8.41 14.68
C ASP A 313 -1.20 -9.31 14.71
N PHE A 314 -1.55 -9.76 15.90
CA PHE A 314 -2.77 -10.53 16.10
C PHE A 314 -3.98 -9.61 16.18
N VAL A 315 -4.98 -9.89 15.34
CA VAL A 315 -6.30 -9.25 15.41
C VAL A 315 -7.35 -10.36 15.41
N ASN A 316 -8.10 -10.47 16.52
CA ASN A 316 -9.06 -11.55 16.72
C ASN A 316 -10.10 -11.63 15.58
N GLY A 317 -10.23 -12.82 15.01
CA GLY A 317 -11.10 -13.10 13.86
C GLY A 317 -10.46 -12.82 12.51
N SER A 318 -9.17 -12.48 12.45
CA SER A 318 -8.51 -12.23 11.17
C SER A 318 -8.37 -13.48 10.30
N TYR A 319 -8.46 -13.26 8.99
CA TYR A 319 -8.07 -14.19 7.94
C TYR A 319 -6.67 -13.80 7.46
N TYR A 320 -5.67 -14.63 7.75
CA TYR A 320 -4.28 -14.42 7.39
C TYR A 320 -3.91 -15.19 6.12
N THR A 321 -2.98 -14.62 5.36
CA THR A 321 -2.20 -15.34 4.34
C THR A 321 -0.72 -15.20 4.70
N ILE A 322 0.17 -15.69 3.84
CA ILE A 322 1.62 -15.45 3.97
C ILE A 322 1.98 -13.95 4.00
N ASP A 323 1.11 -13.09 3.47
CA ASP A 323 1.29 -11.64 3.41
C ASP A 323 0.73 -10.91 4.66
N GLY A 324 0.18 -11.64 5.65
CA GLY A 324 -0.42 -11.06 6.86
C GLY A 324 -1.95 -11.02 6.84
N SER A 325 -2.54 -10.22 7.75
CA SER A 325 -4.00 -10.13 7.91
C SER A 325 -4.66 -9.48 6.68
N GLN A 326 -5.65 -10.16 6.13
CA GLN A 326 -6.32 -9.79 4.90
C GLN A 326 -7.71 -9.19 5.15
N ALA A 327 -8.43 -9.72 6.13
CA ALA A 327 -9.75 -9.25 6.55
C ALA A 327 -10.05 -9.74 7.97
N VAL A 328 -10.91 -9.02 8.70
CA VAL A 328 -11.36 -9.45 10.03
C VAL A 328 -12.79 -9.97 9.96
N VAL A 329 -12.94 -11.26 10.24
CA VAL A 329 -14.22 -11.93 10.44
C VAL A 329 -14.69 -11.57 11.83
N THR A 330 -15.60 -10.60 11.93
CA THR A 330 -16.30 -10.36 13.19
C THR A 330 -17.73 -10.81 12.99
N GLY A 331 -18.27 -11.54 13.97
CA GLY A 331 -19.73 -11.66 14.06
C GLY A 331 -20.28 -10.25 14.15
N ILE A 332 -21.48 -10.00 13.61
CA ILE A 332 -22.15 -8.70 13.74
C ILE A 332 -22.21 -8.37 15.23
N ARG A 333 -21.24 -7.59 15.72
CA ARG A 333 -21.30 -7.01 17.05
C ARG A 333 -22.35 -5.93 16.91
N LYS A 334 -23.41 -6.02 17.71
CA LYS A 334 -24.37 -4.95 17.91
C LYS A 334 -23.58 -3.64 17.98
N ILE A 335 -23.92 -2.67 17.13
CA ILE A 335 -23.29 -1.35 17.16
C ILE A 335 -23.57 -0.77 18.55
N THR A 336 -22.59 -0.84 19.45
CA THR A 336 -22.59 -0.02 20.65
C THR A 336 -22.16 1.36 20.18
N VAL A 337 -23.14 2.18 19.79
CA VAL A 337 -22.89 3.60 19.57
C VAL A 337 -22.42 4.15 20.91
N THR A 338 -21.13 4.46 21.02
CA THR A 338 -20.65 5.42 22.02
C THR A 338 -21.31 6.73 21.63
N THR A 339 -22.48 7.00 22.20
CA THR A 339 -23.04 8.34 22.13
C THR A 339 -22.05 9.21 22.87
N ASN A 340 -21.22 9.94 22.11
CA ASN A 340 -20.75 11.23 22.56
C ASN A 340 -22.03 12.03 22.84
N LYS A 341 -22.50 11.98 24.09
CA LYS A 341 -23.43 12.97 24.61
C LYS A 341 -22.70 14.31 24.55
N LYS A 342 -22.71 14.94 23.37
CA LYS A 342 -22.88 16.38 23.35
C LYS A 342 -24.20 16.61 24.04
N ASN A 343 -24.17 17.38 25.13
CA ASN A 343 -25.35 17.90 25.79
C ASN A 343 -26.17 18.68 24.76
N ASP A 344 -27.06 18.00 24.03
CA ASP A 344 -28.10 18.64 23.24
C ASP A 344 -29.34 18.66 24.16
N SER A 345 -29.48 19.77 24.88
CA SER A 345 -30.66 20.10 25.68
C SER A 345 -31.91 20.34 24.83
N ASP A 346 -31.78 20.23 23.51
CA ASP A 346 -32.81 20.58 22.56
C ASP A 346 -33.59 19.33 22.10
N ASN A 347 -34.91 19.35 22.28
CA ASN A 347 -35.82 18.22 22.03
C ASN A 347 -36.09 18.04 20.51
N LYS A 348 -35.02 18.06 19.70
CA LYS A 348 -35.07 18.01 18.23
C LYS A 348 -35.71 16.69 17.77
N ARG A 349 -36.63 16.78 16.81
CA ARG A 349 -37.35 15.64 16.22
C ARG A 349 -36.91 15.47 14.76
N TYR A 350 -36.72 14.22 14.33
CA TYR A 350 -36.36 13.90 12.94
C TYR A 350 -37.31 12.86 12.36
N ASN A 351 -37.64 12.93 11.07
CA ASN A 351 -38.37 11.85 10.38
C ASN A 351 -37.43 10.66 10.05
N LEU A 352 -37.98 9.57 9.50
CA LEU A 352 -37.20 8.38 9.11
C LEU A 352 -36.16 8.64 8.01
N SER A 353 -36.29 9.73 7.27
CA SER A 353 -35.32 10.18 6.26
C SER A 353 -34.23 11.07 6.85
N GLY A 354 -34.18 11.26 8.17
CA GLY A 354 -33.18 12.07 8.86
C GLY A 354 -33.39 13.58 8.79
N GLN A 355 -34.54 14.04 8.31
CA GLN A 355 -34.86 15.47 8.20
C GLN A 355 -35.43 15.98 9.52
N ARG A 356 -35.02 17.18 9.96
CA ARG A 356 -35.58 17.83 11.15
C ARG A 356 -37.05 18.19 10.90
N VAL A 357 -37.93 17.86 11.84
CA VAL A 357 -39.38 18.09 11.73
C VAL A 357 -39.93 18.86 12.94
N PRO A 358 -41.02 19.64 12.76
CA PRO A 358 -41.65 20.37 13.86
C PRO A 358 -42.43 19.44 14.82
N PRO A 359 -42.81 19.93 16.02
CA PRO A 359 -43.50 19.14 17.04
C PRO A 359 -44.85 18.54 16.62
N ASP A 360 -45.51 19.11 15.63
CA ASP A 360 -46.83 18.72 15.11
C ASP A 360 -46.76 17.77 13.90
N TYR A 361 -45.56 17.39 13.47
CA TYR A 361 -45.38 16.44 12.36
C TYR A 361 -46.12 15.13 12.61
N LYS A 362 -46.97 14.73 11.65
CA LYS A 362 -47.74 13.48 11.68
C LYS A 362 -46.93 12.35 11.08
N GLY A 363 -46.64 11.34 11.91
CA GLY A 363 -45.90 10.17 11.48
C GLY A 363 -44.82 9.74 12.48
N ILE A 364 -43.91 8.90 11.99
CA ILE A 364 -42.84 8.36 12.82
C ILE A 364 -41.74 9.41 12.98
N VAL A 365 -41.42 9.74 14.22
CA VAL A 365 -40.34 10.66 14.57
C VAL A 365 -39.31 9.99 15.48
N ILE A 366 -38.06 10.41 15.34
CA ILE A 366 -36.95 10.02 16.20
C ILE A 366 -36.65 11.22 17.11
N VAL A 367 -36.76 11.01 18.42
CA VAL A 367 -36.45 11.99 19.46
C VAL A 367 -35.47 11.35 20.44
N LYS A 368 -34.31 11.97 20.68
CA LYS A 368 -33.26 11.43 21.58
C LYS A 368 -32.90 9.96 21.26
N GLY A 369 -32.86 9.62 19.97
CA GLY A 369 -32.55 8.27 19.49
C GLY A 369 -33.65 7.22 19.70
N LYS A 370 -34.85 7.61 20.15
CA LYS A 370 -36.00 6.73 20.30
C LYS A 370 -37.08 7.07 19.29
N LYS A 371 -37.73 6.03 18.76
CA LYS A 371 -38.84 6.14 17.82
C LYS A 371 -40.14 6.42 18.57
N TYR A 372 -40.88 7.42 18.12
CA TYR A 372 -42.21 7.79 18.58
C TYR A 372 -43.16 7.87 17.38
N ILE A 373 -44.44 7.65 17.63
CA ILE A 373 -45.51 7.92 16.67
C ILE A 373 -46.24 9.16 17.18
N ASN A 374 -46.36 10.17 16.33
CA ASN A 374 -46.89 11.50 16.67
C ASN A 374 -48.08 11.90 15.79
#